data_AF-A0A3N5UJN2-F1
#
_entry.id   AF-A0A3N5UJN2-F1
#
_cell.length_a   1.000
_cell.length_b   1.000
_cell.length_c   1.000
_cell.angle_alpha   90.00
_cell.angle_beta   90.00
_cell.angle_gamma   90.00
#
_symmetry.space_group_name_H-M   'P 1'
#
loop_
_entity.id
_entity.type
_entity.pdbx_description
1 polymer ?
#
loop_
_entity_poly.entity_id
_entity_poly.type
_entity_poly.pdbx_seq_one_letter_code
_entity_poly.pdbx_strand_id
1 'polypeptide(L)'
;MSIGGKHREEGHFSKKVGLFTATVIAVNPNEKQYKEVLGMELKEDSKMTTYLGEKEGNTTLRVDFWLLNSKANEDGTHDKFKVSFFLEDKVRINKEGTKTQYINNIGSCSWAATEDELPEWFAKRDYREAYVGEEDLYEFIRGWLNKLNYRDDGSILTMDWKRFMKGNVSEISGEIGGEWVGEIGCLATVIVKQEGEEIKEYQGVYNRGFFPAYTLKNFRVVDYDNDDVITALKTKPGKDLKPHERFVLRVISEYGCKDFYKFKDLKEYDASENVVSTNTPLTDDSANY
;
A
#
# COMPACT_ATOMS: atom_id res chain seq x y z
N MET A 1 43.74 -9.86 28.64
CA MET A 1 43.14 -9.28 27.43
C MET A 1 41.74 -8.86 27.84
N SER A 2 41.49 -7.56 27.96
CA SER A 2 40.25 -7.03 28.52
C SER A 2 39.34 -6.61 27.37
N ILE A 3 38.30 -7.40 27.11
CA ILE A 3 37.27 -7.05 26.13
C ILE A 3 36.08 -6.50 26.93
N GLY A 4 35.65 -5.29 26.58
CA GLY A 4 34.49 -4.63 27.17
C GLY A 4 33.85 -3.67 26.16
N GLY A 5 32.53 -3.78 26.02
CA GLY A 5 31.67 -2.97 25.17
C GLY A 5 30.23 -3.45 25.34
N LYS A 6 29.24 -2.59 25.03
CA LYS A 6 27.83 -3.03 24.99
C LYS A 6 27.65 -3.97 23.79
N HIS A 7 26.88 -5.05 23.95
CA HIS A 7 26.41 -5.84 22.82
C HIS A 7 25.70 -4.90 21.84
N ARG A 8 25.93 -5.09 20.54
CA ARG A 8 25.13 -4.44 19.50
C ARG A 8 23.69 -4.90 19.73
N GLU A 9 22.84 -4.03 20.22
CA GLU A 9 21.40 -4.25 20.19
C GLU A 9 21.02 -4.31 18.71
N GLU A 10 20.77 -5.52 18.21
CA GLU A 10 19.97 -5.66 17.00
C GLU A 10 18.60 -5.08 17.36
N GLY A 11 18.36 -3.84 16.95
CA GLY A 11 17.11 -3.16 17.19
C GLY A 11 16.00 -3.97 16.55
N HIS A 12 15.34 -4.80 17.35
CA HIS A 12 14.16 -5.52 16.96
C HIS A 12 13.04 -4.48 16.89
N PHE A 13 12.92 -3.79 15.75
CA PHE A 13 11.81 -2.86 15.53
C PHE A 13 10.51 -3.65 15.63
N SER A 14 9.72 -3.34 16.65
CA SER A 14 8.39 -3.92 16.84
C SER A 14 7.54 -3.63 15.61
N LYS A 15 7.01 -4.70 14.98
CA LYS A 15 6.09 -4.54 13.85
C LYS A 15 4.83 -3.84 14.34
N LYS A 16 4.14 -3.12 13.45
CA LYS A 16 2.93 -2.38 13.74
C LYS A 16 1.78 -2.84 12.87
N VAL A 17 0.59 -2.79 13.42
CA VAL A 17 -0.67 -3.11 12.73
C VAL A 17 -1.70 -2.05 13.04
N GLY A 18 -2.57 -1.76 12.07
CA GLY A 18 -3.67 -0.82 12.25
C GLY A 18 -3.57 0.42 11.37
N LEU A 19 -4.50 1.33 11.60
CA LEU A 19 -4.76 2.50 10.79
C LEU A 19 -3.92 3.69 11.27
N PHE A 20 -3.35 4.42 10.32
CA PHE A 20 -2.59 5.64 10.59
C PHE A 20 -2.78 6.66 9.47
N THR A 21 -2.42 7.90 9.73
CA THR A 21 -2.25 8.92 8.68
C THR A 21 -0.78 9.15 8.44
N ALA A 22 -0.41 9.47 7.21
CA ALA A 22 0.99 9.67 6.86
C ALA A 22 1.18 10.71 5.77
N THR A 23 2.42 11.19 5.69
CA THR A 23 2.96 11.95 4.56
C THR A 23 4.02 11.13 3.84
N VAL A 24 4.21 11.37 2.55
CA VAL A 24 5.31 10.76 1.78
C VAL A 24 6.58 11.56 2.02
N ILE A 25 7.67 10.86 2.32
CA ILE A 25 9.00 11.46 2.59
C ILE A 25 10.08 11.06 1.59
N ALA A 26 9.89 9.96 0.85
CA ALA A 26 10.77 9.56 -0.24
C ALA A 26 10.05 8.65 -1.24
N VAL A 27 10.53 8.64 -2.49
CA VAL A 27 10.10 7.72 -3.54
C VAL A 27 11.33 7.11 -4.18
N ASN A 28 11.41 5.78 -4.25
CA ASN A 28 12.59 5.00 -4.68
C ASN A 28 13.92 5.60 -4.20
N PRO A 29 14.12 5.76 -2.87
CA PRO A 29 15.31 6.39 -2.35
C PRO A 29 16.59 5.67 -2.77
N ASN A 30 17.60 6.43 -3.18
CA ASN A 30 18.95 5.89 -3.35
C ASN A 30 19.62 5.64 -1.98
N GLU A 31 20.83 5.06 -1.98
CA GLU A 31 21.57 4.74 -0.75
C GLU A 31 21.78 5.96 0.16
N LYS A 32 22.07 7.12 -0.44
CA LYS A 32 22.23 8.38 0.30
C LYS A 32 20.93 8.78 1.00
N GLN A 33 19.79 8.71 0.30
CA GLN A 33 18.49 9.03 0.86
C GLN A 33 18.04 8.02 1.92
N TYR A 34 18.40 6.73 1.79
CA TYR A 34 18.18 5.75 2.85
C TYR A 34 18.85 6.17 4.16
N LYS A 35 20.11 6.62 4.08
CA LYS A 35 20.84 7.09 5.26
C LYS A 35 20.30 8.42 5.79
N GLU A 36 20.17 9.43 4.92
CA GLU A 36 19.88 10.80 5.33
C GLU A 36 18.40 11.06 5.65
N VAL A 37 17.48 10.47 4.86
CA VAL A 37 16.03 10.69 5.03
C VAL A 37 15.43 9.59 5.91
N LEU A 38 15.80 8.34 5.66
CA LEU A 38 15.21 7.21 6.38
C LEU A 38 15.96 6.86 7.67
N GLY A 39 17.21 7.30 7.83
CA GLY A 39 18.04 6.94 8.98
C GLY A 39 18.44 5.47 8.98
N MET A 40 18.49 4.85 7.81
CA MET A 40 18.75 3.42 7.62
C MET A 40 20.03 3.22 6.82
N GLU A 41 20.96 2.45 7.37
CA GLU A 41 22.14 2.02 6.62
C GLU A 41 21.84 0.70 5.91
N LEU A 42 22.05 0.69 4.60
CA LEU A 42 21.90 -0.53 3.80
C LEU A 42 23.17 -1.38 3.90
N LYS A 43 23.00 -2.70 3.90
CA LYS A 43 24.10 -3.64 3.72
C LYS A 43 24.65 -3.55 2.28
N GLU A 44 25.93 -3.84 2.09
CA GLU A 44 26.59 -3.77 0.77
C GLU A 44 25.91 -4.66 -0.30
N ASP A 45 25.28 -5.76 0.10
CA ASP A 45 24.58 -6.71 -0.76
C ASP A 45 23.06 -6.45 -0.86
N SER A 46 22.59 -5.33 -0.30
CA SER A 46 21.18 -4.98 -0.25
C SER A 46 20.60 -4.72 -1.64
N LYS A 47 19.51 -5.42 -1.98
CA LYS A 47 18.71 -5.16 -3.18
C LYS A 47 17.63 -4.09 -2.98
N MET A 48 17.71 -3.31 -1.91
CA MET A 48 16.67 -2.31 -1.57
C MET A 48 16.62 -1.14 -2.56
N THR A 49 17.71 -0.84 -3.24
CA THR A 49 17.79 0.18 -4.30
C THR A 49 17.65 -0.39 -5.71
N THR A 50 17.50 -1.71 -5.84
CA THR A 50 17.21 -2.37 -7.12
C THR A 50 15.71 -2.32 -7.38
N TYR A 51 15.29 -1.31 -8.14
CA TYR A 51 13.89 -1.05 -8.46
C TYR A 51 13.46 -1.60 -9.82
N LEU A 52 14.37 -1.65 -10.79
CA LEU A 52 14.13 -2.22 -12.10
C LEU A 52 14.36 -3.72 -12.09
N GLY A 53 13.56 -4.42 -12.90
CA GLY A 53 13.72 -5.84 -13.16
C GLY A 53 13.14 -6.22 -14.51
N GLU A 54 13.11 -7.51 -14.79
CA GLU A 54 12.54 -8.07 -16.01
C GLU A 54 11.67 -9.28 -15.66
N LYS A 55 10.54 -9.43 -16.35
CA LYS A 55 9.65 -10.58 -16.22
C LYS A 55 9.02 -10.89 -17.57
N GLU A 56 9.19 -12.12 -18.05
CA GLU A 56 8.62 -12.58 -19.34
C GLU A 56 9.01 -11.67 -20.53
N GLY A 57 10.21 -11.07 -20.50
CA GLY A 57 10.69 -10.13 -21.52
C GLY A 57 10.15 -8.70 -21.37
N ASN A 58 9.27 -8.43 -20.40
CA ASN A 58 8.78 -7.09 -20.11
C ASN A 58 9.64 -6.43 -19.02
N THR A 59 9.86 -5.12 -19.16
CA THR A 59 10.47 -4.33 -18.09
C THR A 59 9.51 -4.27 -16.90
N THR A 60 10.04 -4.39 -15.69
CA THR A 60 9.28 -4.20 -14.46
C THR A 60 9.90 -3.10 -13.62
N LEU A 61 9.05 -2.38 -12.90
CA LEU A 61 9.47 -1.35 -11.96
C LEU A 61 8.76 -1.54 -10.62
N ARG A 62 9.54 -1.63 -9.55
CA ARG A 62 9.05 -1.43 -8.19
C ARG A 62 9.10 0.06 -7.85
N VAL A 63 7.95 0.62 -7.49
CA VAL A 63 7.84 1.99 -6.96
C VAL A 63 7.55 1.92 -5.47
N ASP A 64 8.56 2.26 -4.67
CA ASP A 64 8.50 2.32 -3.22
C ASP A 64 8.23 3.76 -2.78
N PHE A 65 7.12 3.97 -2.07
CA PHE A 65 6.86 5.20 -1.33
C PHE A 65 7.17 4.95 0.15
N TRP A 66 8.00 5.82 0.71
CA TRP A 66 8.26 5.86 2.14
C TRP A 66 7.34 6.88 2.80
N LEU A 67 6.62 6.39 3.80
CA LEU A 67 5.59 7.10 4.54
C LEU A 67 6.11 7.42 5.94
N LEU A 68 5.90 8.65 6.39
CA LEU A 68 6.11 9.04 7.78
C LEU A 68 4.75 9.13 8.47
N ASN A 69 4.55 8.34 9.52
CA ASN A 69 3.34 8.43 10.34
C ASN A 69 3.20 9.86 10.87
N SER A 70 2.07 10.51 10.66
CA SER A 70 1.84 11.89 11.12
C SER A 70 1.78 11.99 12.65
N LYS A 71 1.39 10.90 13.34
CA LYS A 71 1.38 10.86 14.80
C LYS A 71 2.76 10.44 15.31
N ALA A 72 3.34 11.26 16.19
CA ALA A 72 4.56 10.90 16.89
C ALA A 72 4.31 9.78 17.92
N ASN A 73 5.33 8.96 18.11
CA ASN A 73 5.47 8.01 19.21
C ASN A 73 5.68 8.75 20.54
N GLU A 74 5.61 8.02 21.66
CA GLU A 74 5.77 8.61 23.00
C GLU A 74 7.13 9.28 23.21
N ASP A 75 8.16 8.81 22.52
CA ASP A 75 9.52 9.37 22.53
C ASP A 75 9.72 10.56 21.56
N GLY A 76 8.65 10.98 20.86
CA GLY A 76 8.69 12.06 19.87
C GLY A 76 9.20 11.64 18.49
N THR A 77 9.55 10.37 18.29
CA THR A 77 9.91 9.84 16.96
C THR A 77 8.67 9.56 16.12
N HIS A 78 8.84 9.30 14.84
CA HIS A 78 7.75 8.93 13.94
C HIS A 78 8.08 7.61 13.23
N ASP A 79 7.11 6.69 13.24
CA ASP A 79 7.24 5.44 12.51
C ASP A 79 7.34 5.70 11.00
N LYS A 80 8.25 4.98 10.34
CA LYS A 80 8.41 5.00 8.89
C LYS A 80 7.91 3.70 8.28
N PHE A 81 7.03 3.80 7.30
CA PHE A 81 6.48 2.65 6.59
C PHE A 81 6.85 2.71 5.13
N LYS A 82 6.86 1.54 4.49
CA LYS A 82 7.07 1.44 3.05
C LYS A 82 5.84 0.81 2.41
N VAL A 83 5.34 1.45 1.36
CA VAL A 83 4.34 0.87 0.47
C VAL A 83 4.95 0.72 -0.92
N SER A 84 4.78 -0.46 -1.52
CA SER A 84 5.38 -0.81 -2.81
C SER A 84 4.30 -1.07 -3.86
N PHE A 85 4.49 -0.53 -5.05
CA PHE A 85 3.71 -0.82 -6.24
C PHE A 85 4.60 -1.52 -7.26
N PHE A 86 4.07 -2.54 -7.92
CA PHE A 86 4.81 -3.35 -8.88
C PHE A 86 4.19 -3.15 -10.26
N LEU A 87 4.96 -2.52 -11.13
CA LEU A 87 4.58 -2.21 -12.50
C LEU A 87 5.26 -3.17 -13.46
N GLU A 88 4.57 -3.50 -14.54
CA GLU A 88 5.11 -4.30 -15.65
C GLU A 88 4.71 -3.61 -16.96
N ASP A 89 5.67 -3.47 -17.89
CA ASP A 89 5.48 -2.87 -19.22
C ASP A 89 4.70 -3.83 -20.15
N LYS A 90 3.46 -4.10 -19.74
CA LYS A 90 2.53 -5.03 -20.36
C LYS A 90 1.12 -4.46 -20.22
N VAL A 91 0.41 -4.36 -21.34
CA VAL A 91 -0.99 -3.93 -21.35
C VAL A 91 -1.81 -4.87 -20.46
N ARG A 92 -2.63 -4.30 -19.58
CA ARG A 92 -3.41 -5.07 -18.63
C ARG A 92 -4.69 -5.59 -19.28
N ILE A 93 -4.77 -6.90 -19.38
CA ILE A 93 -5.93 -7.64 -19.89
C ILE A 93 -6.54 -8.42 -18.71
N ASN A 94 -7.86 -8.60 -18.71
CA ASN A 94 -8.54 -9.41 -17.69
C ASN A 94 -8.11 -10.89 -17.77
N LYS A 95 -8.48 -11.67 -16.76
CA LYS A 95 -8.11 -13.09 -16.67
C LYS A 95 -8.58 -13.91 -17.87
N GLU A 96 -9.73 -13.54 -18.44
CA GLU A 96 -10.33 -14.25 -19.58
C GLU A 96 -9.74 -13.84 -20.94
N GLY A 97 -8.90 -12.80 -21.00
CA GLY A 97 -8.32 -12.33 -22.26
C GLY A 97 -9.28 -11.53 -23.15
N THR A 98 -10.42 -11.10 -22.63
CA THR A 98 -11.54 -10.51 -23.40
C THR A 98 -11.70 -9.00 -23.23
N LYS A 99 -11.11 -8.40 -22.21
CA LYS A 99 -11.21 -6.96 -21.92
C LYS A 99 -9.85 -6.37 -21.60
N THR A 100 -9.60 -5.20 -22.16
CA THR A 100 -8.45 -4.35 -21.84
C THR A 100 -8.84 -3.36 -20.75
N GLN A 101 -7.93 -3.10 -19.81
CA GLN A 101 -8.07 -1.99 -18.88
C GLN A 101 -7.58 -0.71 -19.57
N TYR A 102 -8.37 0.35 -19.45
CA TYR A 102 -8.03 1.69 -19.89
C TYR A 102 -7.87 2.59 -18.68
N ILE A 103 -7.01 3.59 -18.79
CA ILE A 103 -6.80 4.64 -17.79
C ILE A 103 -6.92 6.01 -18.44
N ASN A 104 -7.65 6.92 -17.80
CA ASN A 104 -7.80 8.29 -18.28
C ASN A 104 -6.76 9.25 -17.66
N ASN A 105 -6.69 10.47 -18.18
CA ASN A 105 -5.71 11.49 -17.79
C ASN A 105 -5.85 12.04 -16.35
N ILE A 106 -6.71 11.43 -15.52
CA ILE A 106 -6.78 11.67 -14.07
C ILE A 106 -6.58 10.39 -13.25
N GLY A 107 -6.15 9.30 -13.87
CA GLY A 107 -5.91 8.03 -13.20
C GLY A 107 -7.16 7.27 -12.77
N SER A 108 -8.30 7.47 -13.43
CA SER A 108 -9.45 6.57 -13.28
C SER A 108 -9.32 5.44 -14.30
N CYS A 109 -9.71 4.23 -13.92
CA CYS A 109 -9.66 3.06 -14.80
C CYS A 109 -11.06 2.57 -15.18
N SER A 110 -11.17 1.94 -16.35
CA SER A 110 -12.35 1.22 -16.82
C SER A 110 -11.94 0.00 -17.64
N TRP A 111 -12.81 -0.99 -17.77
CA TRP A 111 -12.59 -2.21 -18.54
C TRP A 111 -13.57 -2.29 -19.70
N ALA A 112 -13.08 -2.59 -20.90
CA ALA A 112 -13.92 -2.69 -22.09
C ALA A 112 -13.35 -3.72 -23.09
N ALA A 113 -14.22 -4.37 -23.87
CA ALA A 113 -13.76 -5.24 -24.97
C ALA A 113 -13.36 -4.42 -26.20
N THR A 114 -14.06 -3.32 -26.45
CA THR A 114 -13.75 -2.32 -27.48
C THR A 114 -13.88 -0.91 -26.89
N GLU A 115 -13.21 0.08 -27.49
CA GLU A 115 -13.26 1.47 -26.98
C GLU A 115 -14.70 2.05 -26.95
N ASP A 116 -15.58 1.63 -27.86
CA ASP A 116 -16.98 2.05 -27.91
C ASP A 116 -17.81 1.56 -26.69
N GLU A 117 -17.34 0.55 -25.97
CA GLU A 117 -17.98 0.06 -24.74
C GLU A 117 -17.55 0.85 -23.48
N LEU A 118 -16.62 1.81 -23.62
CA LEU A 118 -16.19 2.62 -22.48
C LEU A 118 -17.33 3.53 -21.98
N PRO A 119 -17.50 3.66 -20.65
CA PRO A 119 -18.51 4.55 -20.11
C PRO A 119 -18.31 6.01 -20.54
N GLU A 120 -19.40 6.73 -20.80
CA GLU A 120 -19.36 8.14 -21.24
C GLU A 120 -18.59 9.04 -20.26
N TRP A 121 -18.74 8.82 -18.94
CA TRP A 121 -18.00 9.58 -17.92
C TRP A 121 -16.48 9.40 -18.00
N PHE A 122 -16.02 8.27 -18.56
CA PHE A 122 -14.61 7.94 -18.73
C PHE A 122 -14.07 8.53 -20.03
N ALA A 123 -14.79 8.31 -21.14
CA ALA A 123 -14.38 8.69 -22.50
C ALA A 123 -14.43 10.21 -22.78
N LYS A 124 -14.99 11.02 -21.86
CA LYS A 124 -14.94 12.49 -21.91
C LYS A 124 -13.54 13.08 -21.71
N ARG A 125 -12.58 12.27 -21.26
CA ARG A 125 -11.19 12.67 -21.01
C ARG A 125 -10.26 11.88 -21.91
N ASP A 126 -9.05 12.40 -22.13
CA ASP A 126 -8.01 11.63 -22.80
C ASP A 126 -7.75 10.33 -22.03
N TYR A 127 -7.64 9.22 -22.75
CA TYR A 127 -7.37 7.91 -22.17
C TYR A 127 -6.43 7.10 -23.04
N ARG A 128 -5.91 6.03 -22.46
CA ARG A 128 -5.11 5.01 -23.13
C ARG A 128 -5.27 3.67 -22.46
N GLU A 129 -4.73 2.63 -23.07
CA GLU A 129 -4.54 1.34 -22.41
C GLU A 129 -3.70 1.53 -21.12
N ALA A 130 -4.13 0.87 -20.06
CA ALA A 130 -3.43 0.82 -18.79
C ALA A 130 -2.44 -0.34 -18.78
N TYR A 131 -1.32 -0.14 -18.11
CA TYR A 131 -0.33 -1.18 -17.90
C TYR A 131 -0.56 -1.91 -16.56
N VAL A 132 0.03 -3.10 -16.42
CA VAL A 132 -0.07 -3.89 -15.19
C VAL A 132 0.46 -3.09 -13.99
N GLY A 133 -0.35 -3.04 -12.92
CA GLY A 133 -0.03 -2.36 -11.66
C GLY A 133 -0.32 -0.86 -11.64
N GLU A 134 -0.64 -0.27 -12.80
CA GLU A 134 -0.81 1.18 -12.94
C GLU A 134 -2.03 1.73 -12.18
N GLU A 135 -3.14 0.99 -12.15
CA GLU A 135 -4.34 1.37 -11.40
C GLU A 135 -4.06 1.54 -9.90
N ASP A 136 -3.38 0.58 -9.28
CA ASP A 136 -3.06 0.59 -7.84
C ASP A 136 -2.16 1.80 -7.51
N LEU A 137 -1.17 2.08 -8.37
CA LEU A 137 -0.28 3.24 -8.23
C LEU A 137 -1.04 4.57 -8.36
N TYR A 138 -1.87 4.71 -9.39
CA TYR A 138 -2.66 5.93 -9.61
C TYR A 138 -3.65 6.16 -8.48
N GLU A 139 -4.28 5.11 -7.96
CA GLU A 139 -5.17 5.23 -6.81
C GLU A 139 -4.44 5.79 -5.59
N PHE A 140 -3.22 5.31 -5.31
CA PHE A 140 -2.39 5.87 -4.26
C PHE A 140 -2.03 7.34 -4.52
N ILE A 141 -1.53 7.67 -5.71
CA ILE A 141 -1.14 9.04 -6.06
C ILE A 141 -2.33 9.99 -5.94
N ARG A 142 -3.53 9.58 -6.34
CA ARG A 142 -4.74 10.38 -6.16
C ARG A 142 -5.10 10.60 -4.69
N GLY A 143 -4.89 9.59 -3.86
CA GLY A 143 -5.05 9.68 -2.41
C GLY A 143 -3.99 10.57 -1.73
N TRP A 144 -2.79 10.64 -2.30
CA TRP A 144 -1.69 11.47 -1.81
C TRP A 144 -1.82 12.93 -2.28
N LEU A 145 -2.09 13.15 -3.56
CA LEU A 145 -2.37 14.45 -4.18
C LEU A 145 -3.85 14.84 -3.99
N ASN A 146 -4.35 14.70 -2.76
CA ASN A 146 -5.77 14.79 -2.46
C ASN A 146 -6.33 16.22 -2.36
N LYS A 147 -5.48 17.24 -2.47
CA LYS A 147 -5.94 18.63 -2.62
C LYS A 147 -6.29 18.97 -4.07
N LEU A 148 -5.86 18.16 -5.04
CA LEU A 148 -6.24 18.33 -6.44
C LEU A 148 -7.73 17.98 -6.62
N ASN A 149 -8.48 18.86 -7.29
CA ASN A 149 -9.89 18.64 -7.56
C ASN A 149 -10.10 17.78 -8.81
N TYR A 150 -10.02 16.45 -8.67
CA TYR A 150 -10.22 15.49 -9.78
C TYR A 150 -11.59 15.55 -10.48
N ARG A 151 -12.55 16.33 -9.97
CA ARG A 151 -13.85 16.57 -10.64
C ARG A 151 -13.78 17.73 -11.63
N ASP A 152 -12.77 18.58 -11.51
CA ASP A 152 -12.55 19.68 -12.43
C ASP A 152 -12.02 19.15 -13.76
N ASP A 153 -12.63 19.58 -14.87
CA ASP A 153 -12.28 19.13 -16.22
C ASP A 153 -10.86 19.51 -16.64
N GLY A 154 -10.30 20.59 -16.06
CA GLY A 154 -8.92 21.01 -16.26
C GLY A 154 -7.89 20.27 -15.42
N SER A 155 -8.30 19.41 -14.48
CA SER A 155 -7.34 18.60 -13.71
C SER A 155 -6.71 17.52 -14.57
N ILE A 156 -5.38 17.44 -14.50
CA ILE A 156 -4.57 16.46 -15.22
C ILE A 156 -3.63 15.78 -14.22
N LEU A 157 -3.63 14.46 -14.23
CA LEU A 157 -2.67 13.60 -13.55
C LEU A 157 -2.17 12.56 -14.56
N THR A 158 -1.03 12.86 -15.18
CA THR A 158 -0.41 11.99 -16.18
C THR A 158 1.03 11.73 -15.79
N MET A 159 1.46 10.47 -15.90
CA MET A 159 2.84 10.07 -15.71
C MET A 159 3.44 9.67 -17.07
N ASP A 160 4.71 9.99 -17.29
CA ASP A 160 5.45 9.50 -18.45
C ASP A 160 5.87 8.04 -18.22
N TRP A 161 5.05 7.11 -18.74
CA TRP A 161 5.29 5.67 -18.61
C TRP A 161 6.68 5.24 -19.12
N LYS A 162 7.17 5.86 -20.21
CA LYS A 162 8.50 5.55 -20.77
C LYS A 162 9.63 5.97 -19.84
N ARG A 163 9.46 7.05 -19.07
CA ARG A 163 10.42 7.44 -18.01
C ARG A 163 10.38 6.46 -16.84
N PHE A 164 9.20 6.01 -16.44
CA PHE A 164 9.04 5.05 -15.36
C PHE A 164 9.73 3.73 -15.68
N MET A 165 9.51 3.18 -16.87
CA MET A 165 10.18 1.95 -17.30
C MET A 165 11.70 2.10 -17.48
N LYS A 166 12.26 3.32 -17.34
CA LYS A 166 13.71 3.58 -17.23
C LYS A 166 14.17 3.82 -15.78
N GLY A 167 13.31 3.58 -14.80
CA GLY A 167 13.56 3.80 -13.38
C GLY A 167 13.48 5.26 -12.93
N ASN A 168 13.05 6.17 -13.81
CA ASN A 168 12.98 7.58 -13.49
C ASN A 168 11.64 7.93 -12.83
N VAL A 169 11.69 8.15 -11.51
CA VAL A 169 10.55 8.60 -10.68
C VAL A 169 10.67 10.08 -10.26
N SER A 170 11.53 10.86 -10.92
CA SER A 170 11.87 12.21 -10.47
C SER A 170 10.65 13.13 -10.39
N GLU A 171 9.72 13.02 -11.33
CA GLU A 171 8.48 13.80 -11.38
C GLU A 171 7.63 13.56 -10.12
N ILE A 172 7.36 12.29 -9.77
CA ILE A 172 6.63 11.97 -8.53
C ILE A 172 7.42 12.43 -7.30
N SER A 173 8.72 12.17 -7.26
CA SER A 173 9.53 12.57 -6.09
C SER A 173 9.56 14.08 -5.88
N GLY A 174 9.44 14.86 -6.96
CA GLY A 174 9.37 16.32 -6.93
C GLY A 174 8.07 16.86 -6.33
N GLU A 175 7.01 16.06 -6.30
CA GLU A 175 5.74 16.43 -5.66
C GLU A 175 5.79 16.35 -4.13
N ILE A 176 6.84 15.78 -3.52
CA ILE A 176 6.96 15.72 -2.07
C ILE A 176 6.94 17.13 -1.47
N GLY A 177 5.92 17.42 -0.67
CA GLY A 177 5.69 18.76 -0.10
C GLY A 177 5.09 19.78 -1.08
N GLY A 178 4.69 19.34 -2.27
CA GLY A 178 4.03 20.16 -3.29
C GLY A 178 2.64 20.65 -2.88
N GLU A 179 2.10 21.60 -3.65
CA GLU A 179 0.86 22.30 -3.31
C GLU A 179 -0.37 21.37 -3.22
N TRP A 180 -0.38 20.31 -4.03
CA TRP A 180 -1.50 19.37 -4.14
C TRP A 180 -1.44 18.22 -3.12
N VAL A 181 -0.30 18.07 -2.41
CA VAL A 181 -0.09 17.00 -1.43
C VAL A 181 -0.91 17.22 -0.18
N GLY A 182 -1.57 16.16 0.30
CA GLY A 182 -2.16 16.08 1.63
C GLY A 182 -1.77 14.80 2.36
N GLU A 183 -2.27 14.67 3.60
CA GLU A 183 -2.10 13.45 4.37
C GLU A 183 -3.00 12.33 3.84
N ILE A 184 -2.48 11.12 3.86
CA ILE A 184 -3.19 9.91 3.41
C ILE A 184 -3.41 8.94 4.57
N GLY A 185 -4.60 8.37 4.65
CA GLY A 185 -4.94 7.30 5.57
C GLY A 185 -4.48 5.95 5.01
N CYS A 186 -3.74 5.21 5.82
CA CYS A 186 -3.09 3.95 5.48
C CYS A 186 -3.44 2.85 6.49
N LEU A 187 -3.20 1.59 6.11
CA LEU A 187 -3.35 0.42 6.97
C LEU A 187 -2.03 -0.35 7.00
N ALA A 188 -1.39 -0.35 8.17
CA ALA A 188 -0.22 -1.18 8.44
C ALA A 188 -0.67 -2.62 8.66
N THR A 189 0.06 -3.55 8.05
CA THR A 189 -0.22 -4.97 8.07
C THR A 189 1.01 -5.77 8.46
N VAL A 190 0.81 -7.02 8.88
CA VAL A 190 1.90 -8.00 9.01
C VAL A 190 1.66 -9.12 8.01
N ILE A 191 2.58 -9.24 7.06
CA ILE A 191 2.61 -10.30 6.06
C ILE A 191 3.26 -11.51 6.70
N VAL A 192 2.54 -12.64 6.75
CA VAL A 192 3.07 -13.92 7.22
C VAL A 192 3.37 -14.79 6.02
N LYS A 193 4.61 -15.30 5.93
CA LYS A 193 5.04 -16.26 4.92
C LYS A 193 5.57 -17.51 5.59
N GLN A 194 5.09 -18.66 5.14
CA GLN A 194 5.67 -19.94 5.51
C GLN A 194 6.78 -20.28 4.50
N GLU A 195 8.02 -20.40 4.98
CA GLU A 195 9.17 -20.84 4.20
C GLU A 195 9.68 -22.17 4.78
N GLY A 196 9.13 -23.27 4.28
CA GLY A 196 9.38 -24.60 4.84
C GLY A 196 8.73 -24.75 6.22
N GLU A 197 9.55 -25.02 7.24
CA GLU A 197 9.13 -25.13 8.64
C GLU A 197 9.18 -23.78 9.38
N GLU A 198 9.79 -22.74 8.79
CA GLU A 198 9.89 -21.42 9.42
C GLU A 198 8.74 -20.50 9.01
N ILE A 199 8.18 -19.80 9.99
CA ILE A 199 7.25 -18.69 9.77
C ILE A 199 8.05 -17.39 9.78
N LYS A 200 8.01 -16.66 8.66
CA LYS A 200 8.61 -15.33 8.52
C LYS A 200 7.53 -14.28 8.46
N GLU A 201 7.74 -13.20 9.18
CA GLU A 201 6.82 -12.08 9.26
C GLU A 201 7.49 -10.80 8.76
N TYR A 202 6.74 -10.01 8.00
CA TYR A 202 7.23 -8.75 7.43
C TYR A 202 6.25 -7.62 7.71
N GLN A 203 6.77 -6.43 8.01
CA GLN A 203 5.97 -5.22 8.04
C GLN A 203 5.47 -4.90 6.63
N GLY A 204 4.17 -4.66 6.49
CA GLY A 204 3.52 -4.23 5.26
C GLY A 204 2.66 -2.98 5.45
N VAL A 205 2.23 -2.43 4.32
CA VAL A 205 1.13 -1.46 4.21
C VAL A 205 0.23 -1.97 3.10
N TYR A 206 -1.08 -2.05 3.34
CA TYR A 206 -2.03 -2.50 2.35
C TYR A 206 -2.06 -1.53 1.15
N ASN A 207 -1.58 -1.98 -0.02
CA ASN A 207 -1.33 -1.12 -1.17
C ASN A 207 -2.51 -1.01 -2.15
N ARG A 208 -3.64 -1.67 -1.86
CA ARG A 208 -4.86 -1.61 -2.68
C ARG A 208 -5.97 -0.78 -2.04
N GLY A 209 -5.68 -0.07 -0.96
CA GLY A 209 -6.69 0.70 -0.26
C GLY A 209 -6.06 1.82 0.56
N PHE A 210 -6.56 3.02 0.33
CA PHE A 210 -6.21 4.21 1.09
C PHE A 210 -7.49 4.98 1.38
N PHE A 211 -7.45 5.87 2.37
CA PHE A 211 -8.62 6.67 2.74
C PHE A 211 -8.22 8.11 3.07
N PRO A 212 -9.13 9.09 2.97
CA PRO A 212 -8.82 10.46 3.36
C PRO A 212 -8.51 10.55 4.86
N ALA A 213 -7.40 11.20 5.22
CA ALA A 213 -6.88 11.27 6.59
C ALA A 213 -7.94 11.72 7.63
N TYR A 214 -8.78 12.70 7.29
CA TYR A 214 -9.84 13.22 8.16
C TYR A 214 -10.89 12.17 8.56
N THR A 215 -10.95 11.03 7.87
CA THR A 215 -11.91 9.96 8.15
C THR A 215 -11.41 8.96 9.20
N LEU A 216 -10.13 9.01 9.60
CA LEU A 216 -9.56 8.11 10.62
C LEU A 216 -10.40 8.09 11.91
N LYS A 217 -10.91 9.26 12.33
CA LYS A 217 -11.78 9.38 13.53
C LYS A 217 -13.02 8.47 13.51
N ASN A 218 -13.54 8.10 12.33
CA ASN A 218 -14.73 7.25 12.25
C ASN A 218 -14.44 5.81 12.71
N PHE A 219 -13.21 5.32 12.51
CA PHE A 219 -12.78 3.99 12.98
C PHE A 219 -12.66 3.90 14.52
N ARG A 220 -12.67 5.04 15.22
CA ARG A 220 -12.70 5.10 16.68
C ARG A 220 -14.13 5.07 17.24
N VAL A 221 -15.12 5.41 16.40
CA VAL A 221 -16.53 5.52 16.79
C VAL A 221 -17.32 4.31 16.29
N VAL A 222 -16.92 3.74 15.15
CA VAL A 222 -17.56 2.57 14.54
C VAL A 222 -16.62 1.38 14.66
N ASP A 223 -17.13 0.28 15.20
CA ASP A 223 -16.38 -0.96 15.32
C ASP A 223 -16.52 -1.81 14.06
N TYR A 224 -15.56 -1.70 13.14
CA TYR A 224 -15.53 -2.47 11.91
C TYR A 224 -15.01 -3.90 12.09
N ASP A 225 -14.63 -4.30 13.31
CA ASP A 225 -14.34 -5.69 13.65
C ASP A 225 -15.62 -6.46 14.05
N ASN A 226 -16.78 -5.77 14.10
CA ASN A 226 -18.09 -6.37 14.41
C ASN A 226 -18.82 -6.84 13.13
N ASP A 227 -19.19 -8.12 13.08
CA ASP A 227 -19.85 -8.76 11.93
C ASP A 227 -21.21 -8.14 11.57
N ASP A 228 -21.99 -7.66 12.55
CA ASP A 228 -23.28 -7.01 12.30
C ASP A 228 -23.08 -5.66 11.60
N VAL A 229 -22.05 -4.91 12.03
CA VAL A 229 -21.66 -3.65 11.40
C VAL A 229 -21.23 -3.88 9.96
N ILE A 230 -20.42 -4.92 9.72
CA ILE A 230 -19.99 -5.31 8.38
C ILE A 230 -21.16 -5.75 7.50
N THR A 231 -22.08 -6.54 8.05
CA THR A 231 -23.27 -7.03 7.34
C THR A 231 -24.16 -5.86 6.94
N ALA A 232 -24.43 -4.92 7.85
CA ALA A 232 -25.18 -3.70 7.56
C ALA A 232 -24.45 -2.81 6.55
N LEU A 233 -23.12 -2.78 6.57
CA LEU A 233 -22.33 -1.98 5.63
C LEU A 233 -22.44 -2.54 4.20
N LYS A 234 -22.40 -3.87 4.03
CA LYS A 234 -22.49 -4.55 2.73
C LYS A 234 -23.83 -4.32 2.02
N THR A 235 -24.90 -3.97 2.73
CA THR A 235 -26.21 -3.69 2.14
C THR A 235 -26.38 -2.25 1.67
N LYS A 236 -25.46 -1.34 2.03
CA LYS A 236 -25.54 0.07 1.62
C LYS A 236 -25.27 0.23 0.12
N PRO A 237 -26.07 1.04 -0.60
CA PRO A 237 -25.78 1.38 -1.98
C PRO A 237 -24.43 2.08 -2.11
N GLY A 238 -23.66 1.76 -3.17
CA GLY A 238 -22.32 2.29 -3.36
C GLY A 238 -22.22 3.83 -3.37
N LYS A 239 -23.26 4.50 -3.87
CA LYS A 239 -23.37 5.97 -3.87
C LYS A 239 -23.46 6.58 -2.46
N ASP A 240 -23.99 5.84 -1.49
CA ASP A 240 -24.22 6.29 -0.12
C ASP A 240 -23.05 5.94 0.82
N LEU A 241 -22.13 5.08 0.36
CA LEU A 241 -20.93 4.72 1.10
C LEU A 241 -20.01 5.93 1.28
N LYS A 242 -19.67 6.22 2.54
CA LYS A 242 -18.65 7.20 2.92
C LYS A 242 -17.24 6.70 2.57
N PRO A 243 -16.21 7.57 2.51
CA PRO A 243 -14.88 7.15 2.09
C PRO A 243 -14.26 6.04 2.95
N HIS A 244 -14.35 6.12 4.28
CA HIS A 244 -13.84 5.08 5.19
C HIS A 244 -14.61 3.75 5.08
N GLU A 245 -15.93 3.83 4.83
CA GLU A 245 -16.78 2.67 4.59
C GLU A 245 -16.41 1.93 3.30
N ARG A 246 -16.12 2.66 2.21
CA ARG A 246 -15.59 2.09 0.96
C ARG A 246 -14.25 1.41 1.18
N PHE A 247 -13.38 2.03 1.97
CA PHE A 247 -12.09 1.46 2.34
C PHE A 247 -12.27 0.13 3.10
N VAL A 248 -13.14 0.08 4.11
CA VAL A 248 -13.44 -1.16 4.86
C VAL A 248 -13.93 -2.25 3.92
N LEU A 249 -14.94 -1.97 3.10
CA LEU A 249 -15.49 -2.95 2.16
C LEU A 249 -14.44 -3.48 1.17
N ARG A 250 -13.50 -2.63 0.76
CA ARG A 250 -12.40 -3.07 -0.10
C ARG A 250 -11.44 -3.99 0.63
N VAL A 251 -11.02 -3.63 1.85
CA VAL A 251 -10.09 -4.42 2.66
C VAL A 251 -10.65 -5.80 2.94
N ILE A 252 -11.95 -5.93 3.27
CA ILE A 252 -12.58 -7.21 3.62
C ILE A 252 -13.11 -8.00 2.40
N SER A 253 -12.96 -7.46 1.19
CA SER A 253 -13.49 -8.12 -0.01
C SER A 253 -12.77 -9.46 -0.28
N GLU A 254 -13.36 -10.28 -1.15
CA GLU A 254 -12.73 -11.55 -1.58
C GLU A 254 -11.30 -11.34 -2.11
N TYR A 255 -11.07 -10.23 -2.81
CA TYR A 255 -9.76 -9.84 -3.36
C TYR A 255 -9.01 -8.82 -2.49
N GLY A 256 -9.49 -8.61 -1.26
CA GLY A 256 -8.98 -7.64 -0.29
C GLY A 256 -7.70 -8.08 0.42
N CYS A 257 -7.44 -7.49 1.59
CA CYS A 257 -6.24 -7.73 2.38
C CYS A 257 -6.23 -9.16 2.93
N LYS A 258 -5.11 -9.87 2.71
CA LYS A 258 -4.87 -11.24 3.22
C LYS A 258 -3.85 -11.29 4.36
N ASP A 259 -3.21 -10.16 4.64
CA ASP A 259 -2.27 -10.01 5.73
C ASP A 259 -3.00 -9.91 7.07
N PHE A 260 -2.27 -9.99 8.18
CA PHE A 260 -2.82 -9.65 9.47
C PHE A 260 -2.96 -8.13 9.62
N TYR A 261 -4.15 -7.65 10.02
CA TYR A 261 -4.46 -6.23 10.18
C TYR A 261 -5.55 -6.02 11.23
N LYS A 262 -5.77 -4.76 11.64
CA LYS A 262 -6.88 -4.34 12.51
C LYS A 262 -7.48 -3.02 12.04
N PHE A 263 -8.80 -2.83 12.18
CA PHE A 263 -9.45 -1.53 11.94
C PHE A 263 -9.41 -0.60 13.16
N LYS A 264 -8.28 -0.58 13.86
CA LYS A 264 -8.02 0.27 15.04
C LYS A 264 -6.84 1.18 14.79
N ASP A 265 -6.61 2.16 15.66
CA ASP A 265 -5.40 2.98 15.61
C ASP A 265 -4.15 2.08 15.61
N LEU A 266 -3.12 2.54 14.90
CA LEU A 266 -1.82 1.89 14.82
C LEU A 266 -1.31 1.53 16.21
N LYS A 267 -0.95 0.25 16.39
CA LYS A 267 -0.37 -0.28 17.61
C LYS A 267 0.73 -1.28 17.31
N GLU A 268 1.46 -1.67 18.34
CA GLU A 268 2.39 -2.79 18.28
C GLU A 268 1.66 -4.08 17.90
N TYR A 269 2.30 -4.86 17.03
CA TYR A 269 1.83 -6.18 16.64
C TYR A 269 2.12 -7.18 17.76
N ASP A 270 1.10 -7.96 18.10
CA ASP A 270 1.19 -9.10 19.01
C ASP A 270 0.93 -10.38 18.20
N ALA A 271 1.95 -11.23 18.10
CA ALA A 271 1.86 -12.49 17.34
C ALA A 271 0.81 -13.45 17.92
N SER A 272 0.51 -13.37 19.22
CA SER A 272 -0.55 -14.21 19.83
C SER A 272 -1.95 -13.88 19.32
N GLU A 273 -2.16 -12.67 18.79
CA GLU A 273 -3.41 -12.28 18.16
C GLU A 273 -3.55 -12.83 16.73
N ASN A 274 -2.46 -13.34 16.15
CA ASN A 274 -2.42 -13.87 14.79
C ASN A 274 -2.41 -15.41 14.80
N VAL A 275 -3.60 -16.00 14.78
CA VAL A 275 -3.81 -17.46 14.90
C VAL A 275 -3.08 -18.27 13.82
N VAL A 276 -2.75 -17.66 12.67
CA VAL A 276 -1.97 -18.32 11.60
C VAL A 276 -0.49 -18.47 11.98
N SER A 277 0.04 -17.56 12.81
CA SER A 277 1.41 -17.62 13.33
C SER A 277 1.58 -18.59 14.50
N THR A 278 0.48 -19.01 15.15
CA THR A 278 0.49 -19.86 16.35
C THR A 278 0.28 -21.35 16.06
N ASN A 279 0.51 -21.83 14.83
CA ASN A 279 0.54 -23.26 14.53
C ASN A 279 1.81 -23.91 15.12
N THR A 280 1.95 -23.85 16.45
CA THR A 280 2.58 -24.94 17.17
C THR A 280 1.65 -26.14 16.98
N PRO A 281 2.12 -27.29 16.47
CA PRO A 281 1.32 -28.49 16.52
C PRO A 281 0.86 -28.65 17.96
N LEU A 282 -0.45 -28.77 18.19
CA LEU A 282 -0.94 -29.36 19.42
C LEU A 282 -0.34 -30.77 19.44
N THR A 283 0.81 -30.93 20.10
CA THR A 283 1.23 -32.23 20.59
C THR A 283 0.15 -32.61 21.58
N ASP A 284 -0.80 -33.38 21.07
CA ASP A 284 -1.77 -34.10 21.88
C ASP A 284 -0.96 -35.17 22.63
N ASP A 285 -0.35 -34.74 23.74
CA ASP A 285 0.08 -35.65 24.79
C ASP A 285 -1.19 -36.22 25.44
N SER A 286 -1.78 -37.22 24.79
CA SER A 286 -2.67 -38.15 25.48
C SER A 286 -2.74 -39.53 24.83
N ALA A 287 -2.24 -40.49 25.61
CA ALA A 287 -2.73 -41.87 25.78
C ALA A 287 -2.17 -42.99 24.88
N ASN A 288 -1.23 -43.73 25.48
CA ASN A 288 -1.28 -45.20 25.70
C ASN A 288 -1.77 -46.08 24.54
N TYR A 289 -0.84 -46.73 23.82
CA TYR A 289 -0.50 -48.16 23.98
C TYR A 289 0.72 -48.53 23.12
#